data_AF-A0A961NDI5-F1
#
_entry.id   AF-A0A961NDI5-F1
#
_cell.length_a   1.000
_cell.length_b   1.000
_cell.length_c   1.000
_cell.angle_alpha   90.00
_cell.angle_beta   90.00
_cell.angle_gamma   90.00
#
_symmetry.space_group_name_H-M   'P 1'
#
loop_
_entity.id
_entity.type
_entity.pdbx_description
1 polymer ?
#
loop_
_entity_poly.entity_id
_entity_poly.type
_entity_poly.pdbx_seq_one_letter_code
_entity_poly.pdbx_strand_id
1 'polypeptide(L)'
;PAFGVYAVLVDVLDGPHSGSYHGAASLGVRPMFGGARPNLETHIFDFSGDLYGTTLSVGLVDYLRPEARFDDLDALTAQMADDCARARRILDAL
;
A
#
# COMPACT_ATOMS: atom_id res chain seq x y z
N PRO A 1 -9.00 -10.85 3.27
CA PRO A 1 -7.58 -10.56 3.59
C PRO A 1 -7.43 -10.19 5.07
N ALA A 2 -6.28 -10.47 5.69
CA ALA A 2 -5.99 -10.03 7.05
C ALA A 2 -5.69 -8.53 7.07
N PHE A 3 -5.81 -7.89 8.24
CA PHE A 3 -5.30 -6.53 8.40
C PHE A 3 -3.78 -6.55 8.53
N GLY A 4 -3.11 -5.63 7.83
CA GLY A 4 -1.67 -5.56 7.77
C GLY A 4 -1.15 -5.02 6.43
N VAL A 5 0.13 -5.27 6.18
CA VAL A 5 0.86 -4.74 5.03
C VAL A 5 0.97 -5.81 3.94
N TYR A 6 0.79 -5.38 2.69
CA TYR A 6 0.80 -6.22 1.50
C TYR A 6 1.75 -5.67 0.43
N ALA A 7 2.37 -6.56 -0.35
CA ALA A 7 2.86 -6.22 -1.68
C ALA A 7 1.66 -6.19 -2.63
N VAL A 8 1.58 -5.17 -3.49
CA VAL A 8 0.41 -4.97 -4.37
C VAL A 8 0.79 -4.59 -5.80
N LEU A 9 -0.05 -5.01 -6.74
CA LEU A 9 -0.13 -4.46 -8.09
C LEU A 9 -1.23 -3.38 -8.11
N VAL A 10 -0.96 -2.27 -8.78
CA VAL A 10 -1.87 -1.13 -8.86
C VAL A 10 -2.10 -0.78 -10.32
N ASP A 11 -3.33 -0.90 -10.78
CA ASP A 11 -3.72 -0.44 -12.11
C ASP A 11 -4.50 0.87 -11.97
N VAL A 12 -3.96 1.91 -12.59
CA VAL A 12 -4.65 3.19 -12.78
C VAL A 12 -5.51 3.06 -14.03
N LEU A 13 -6.83 3.06 -13.86
CA LEU A 13 -7.76 2.65 -14.92
C LEU A 13 -8.13 3.77 -15.90
N ASP A 14 -7.93 5.02 -15.51
CA ASP A 14 -8.28 6.19 -16.30
C ASP A 14 -7.32 7.38 -16.08
N GLY A 15 -7.47 8.41 -16.91
CA GLY A 15 -6.71 9.65 -16.78
C GLY A 15 -5.28 9.61 -17.35
N PRO A 16 -4.52 10.72 -17.17
CA PRO A 16 -3.20 10.90 -17.76
C PRO A 16 -2.12 9.97 -17.17
N HIS A 17 -2.43 9.32 -16.04
CA HIS A 17 -1.54 8.41 -15.32
C HIS A 17 -1.96 6.95 -15.48
N SER A 18 -2.81 6.62 -16.45
CA SER A 18 -3.22 5.23 -16.70
C SER A 18 -2.03 4.31 -16.98
N GLY A 19 -2.05 3.13 -16.37
CA GLY A 19 -0.93 2.18 -16.42
C GLY A 19 -0.92 1.24 -15.22
N SER A 20 0.01 0.28 -15.25
CA SER A 20 0.24 -0.68 -14.17
C SER A 20 1.50 -0.33 -13.39
N TYR A 21 1.38 -0.39 -12.08
CA TYR A 21 2.41 0.01 -11.13
C TYR A 21 2.56 -1.03 -10.03
N HIS A 22 3.71 -0.99 -9.37
CA HIS A 22 4.00 -1.79 -8.18
C HIS A 22 3.83 -0.92 -6.92
N GLY A 23 3.52 -1.54 -5.80
CA GLY A 23 3.40 -0.81 -4.54
C GLY A 23 3.39 -1.68 -3.29
N ALA A 24 3.26 -1.00 -2.16
CA ALA A 24 2.93 -1.62 -0.88
C ALA A 24 1.63 -0.99 -0.36
N ALA A 25 0.75 -1.79 0.24
CA ALA A 25 -0.49 -1.29 0.81
C ALA A 25 -0.68 -1.71 2.27
N SER A 26 -1.18 -0.79 3.08
CA SER A 26 -1.68 -1.05 4.42
C SER A 26 -3.20 -1.21 4.38
N LEU A 27 -3.69 -2.39 4.75
CA LEU A 27 -5.11 -2.66 4.92
C LEU A 27 -5.42 -2.70 6.41
N GLY A 28 -6.17 -1.73 6.91
CA GLY A 28 -6.47 -1.58 8.34
C GLY A 28 -7.84 -0.96 8.60
N VAL A 29 -8.14 -0.67 9.86
CA VAL A 29 -9.36 0.04 10.25
C VAL A 29 -8.99 1.30 11.02
N ARG A 30 -9.64 2.42 10.72
CA ARG A 30 -9.52 3.68 11.49
C ARG A 30 -10.72 3.84 12.43
N PRO A 31 -10.73 3.24 13.64
CA PRO A 31 -11.89 3.27 14.53
C PRO A 31 -12.28 4.68 15.02
N MET A 32 -11.35 5.63 14.99
CA MET A 32 -11.54 7.00 15.52
C MET A 32 -12.37 7.92 14.61
N PHE A 33 -12.69 7.54 13.36
CA PHE A 33 -13.34 8.40 12.37
C PHE A 33 -14.77 7.96 11.99
N GLY A 34 -15.59 7.58 12.98
CA GLY A 34 -17.05 7.50 12.79
C GLY A 34 -17.58 6.27 12.06
N GLY A 35 -16.80 5.19 11.99
CA GLY A 35 -17.27 3.88 11.54
C GLY A 35 -16.11 2.90 11.28
N ALA A 36 -16.32 1.63 11.58
CA ALA A 36 -15.36 0.54 11.34
C ALA A 36 -15.25 0.19 9.84
N ARG A 37 -14.94 1.19 9.00
CA ARG A 37 -14.71 0.95 7.57
C ARG A 37 -13.24 0.59 7.36
N PRO A 38 -12.96 -0.56 6.73
CA PRO A 38 -11.62 -0.88 6.27
C PRO A 38 -11.10 0.24 5.35
N ASN A 39 -9.85 0.64 5.57
CA ASN A 39 -9.13 1.56 4.71
C ASN A 39 -7.96 0.83 4.07
N LEU A 40 -7.75 1.07 2.77
CA LEU A 40 -6.62 0.55 2.03
C LEU A 40 -5.75 1.74 1.60
N GLU A 41 -4.61 1.91 2.24
CA GLU A 41 -3.66 2.98 1.97
C GLU A 41 -2.51 2.41 1.15
N THR A 42 -2.36 2.86 -0.10
CA THR A 42 -1.38 2.30 -1.04
C THR A 42 -0.28 3.31 -1.34
N HIS A 43 0.97 2.89 -1.18
CA HIS A 43 2.15 3.61 -1.64
C HIS A 43 2.60 3.03 -2.98
N ILE A 44 2.39 3.80 -4.05
CA ILE A 44 2.79 3.43 -5.42
C ILE A 44 4.27 3.76 -5.61
N PHE A 45 5.06 2.77 -6.02
CA PHE A 45 6.49 2.92 -6.22
C PHE A 45 6.79 3.75 -7.47
N ASP A 46 7.82 4.60 -7.36
CA ASP A 46 8.40 5.38 -8.46
C ASP A 46 7.37 6.26 -9.21
N PHE A 47 6.25 6.56 -8.54
CA PHE A 47 5.17 7.39 -9.07
C PHE A 47 5.23 8.81 -8.50
N SER A 48 5.00 9.78 -9.37
CA SER A 48 4.82 11.18 -9.00
C SER A 48 3.68 11.76 -9.83
N GLY A 49 2.66 12.27 -9.16
CA GLY A 49 1.46 12.80 -9.81
C GLY A 49 0.28 12.88 -8.83
N ASP A 50 -0.87 13.27 -9.37
CA ASP A 50 -2.13 13.33 -8.63
C ASP A 50 -3.11 12.29 -9.18
N LEU A 51 -3.70 11.50 -8.29
CA LEU A 51 -4.69 10.46 -8.59
C LEU A 51 -6.02 10.69 -7.86
N TYR A 52 -6.25 11.88 -7.30
CA TYR A 52 -7.52 12.21 -6.67
C TYR A 52 -8.68 12.12 -7.68
N GLY A 53 -9.70 11.32 -7.33
CA GLY A 53 -10.86 11.09 -8.17
C GLY A 53 -10.68 10.01 -9.25
N THR A 54 -9.47 9.47 -9.40
CA THR A 54 -9.17 8.39 -10.34
C THR A 54 -9.55 7.02 -9.76
N THR A 55 -10.11 6.14 -10.60
CA THR A 55 -10.42 4.77 -10.19
C THR A 55 -9.17 3.89 -10.28
N LEU A 56 -8.83 3.24 -9.17
CA LEU A 56 -7.70 2.31 -9.09
C LEU A 56 -8.20 0.88 -8.87
N SER A 57 -7.55 -0.09 -9.52
CA SER A 57 -7.62 -1.50 -9.14
C SER A 57 -6.37 -1.85 -8.34
N VAL A 58 -6.54 -2.47 -7.16
CA VAL A 58 -5.41 -2.86 -6.31
C VAL A 58 -5.48 -4.36 -6.06
N GLY A 59 -4.51 -5.09 -6.61
CA GLY A 59 -4.36 -6.53 -6.42
C GLY A 59 -3.42 -6.83 -5.26
N LEU A 60 -3.92 -7.53 -4.23
CA LEU A 60 -3.08 -8.02 -3.13
C LEU A 60 -2.28 -9.24 -3.59
N VAL A 61 -0.96 -9.10 -3.68
CA VAL A 61 -0.06 -10.16 -4.15
C VAL A 61 0.42 -11.04 -3.00
N ASP A 62 1.04 -10.44 -1.99
CA ASP A 62 1.58 -11.18 -0.84
C ASP A 62 1.38 -10.41 0.46
N TYR A 63 1.18 -11.16 1.55
CA TYR A 63 1.04 -10.61 2.89
C TYR A 63 2.42 -10.50 3.55
N LEU A 64 2.80 -9.26 3.92
CA LEU A 64 4.12 -8.98 4.46
C LEU A 64 4.14 -9.14 5.98
N ARG A 65 3.23 -8.48 6.69
CA ARG A 65 3.18 -8.49 8.16
C ARG A 65 1.85 -7.94 8.70
N PRO A 66 1.51 -8.21 9.97
CA PRO A 66 0.37 -7.56 10.62
C PRO A 66 0.62 -6.07 10.87
N GLU A 67 -0.45 -5.35 11.23
CA GLU A 67 -0.36 -3.99 11.76
C GLU A 67 0.54 -3.98 13.01
N ALA A 68 1.34 -2.93 13.15
CA ALA A 68 2.28 -2.76 14.26
C ALA A 68 2.19 -1.32 14.79
N ARG A 69 2.46 -1.17 16.08
CA ARG A 69 2.68 0.14 16.71
C ARG A 69 4.18 0.36 16.83
N PHE A 70 4.61 1.60 16.62
CA PHE A 70 5.99 2.00 16.74
C PHE A 70 6.11 3.06 17.82
N ASP A 71 7.21 3.01 18.55
CA ASP A 71 7.46 3.91 19.69
C ASP A 71 7.91 5.30 19.22
N ASP A 72 8.46 5.41 18.00
CA ASP A 72 8.90 6.65 17.39
C ASP A 72 8.78 6.63 15.84
N LEU A 73 9.05 7.80 15.24
CA LEU A 73 8.96 8.01 13.80
C LEU A 73 10.09 7.30 13.03
N ASP A 74 11.27 7.16 13.63
CA ASP A 74 12.42 6.55 12.97
C ASP A 74 12.21 5.04 12.81
N ALA A 75 11.68 4.38 13.85
CA ALA A 75 11.29 2.98 13.84
C ALA A 75 10.18 2.69 12.83
N LEU A 76 9.16 3.57 12.76
CA LEU A 76 8.12 3.48 11.73
C LEU A 76 8.72 3.59 10.33
N THR A 77 9.57 4.60 10.10
CA THR A 77 10.18 4.86 8.79
C THR A 77 11.08 3.72 8.35
N ALA A 78 11.89 3.17 9.26
CA ALA A 78 12.74 2.02 9.00
C ALA A 78 11.90 0.79 8.61
N GLN A 79 10.84 0.49 9.35
CA GLN A 79 9.96 -0.63 9.01
C GLN A 79 9.25 -0.43 7.66
N MET A 80 8.80 0.79 7.35
CA MET A 80 8.21 1.10 6.06
C MET A 80 9.20 0.88 4.91
N ALA A 81 10.47 1.25 5.09
CA ALA A 81 11.52 1.01 4.11
C ALA A 81 11.76 -0.50 3.88
N ASP A 82 11.80 -1.29 4.96
CA ASP A 82 11.94 -2.75 4.89
C ASP A 82 10.74 -3.40 4.19
N ASP A 83 9.53 -2.94 4.49
CA ASP A 83 8.29 -3.40 3.86
C ASP A 83 8.33 -3.13 2.34
N CYS A 84 8.74 -1.91 1.94
CA CYS A 84 8.87 -1.54 0.52
C CYS A 84 9.96 -2.36 -0.19
N ALA A 85 11.11 -2.57 0.44
CA ALA A 85 12.19 -3.36 -0.13
C ALA A 85 11.80 -4.83 -0.30
N ARG A 86 11.03 -5.40 0.64
CA ARG A 86 10.47 -6.74 0.51
C ARG A 86 9.40 -6.81 -0.59
N ALA A 87 8.49 -5.83 -0.64
CA ALA A 87 7.47 -5.77 -1.69
C ALA A 87 8.07 -5.73 -3.09
N ARG A 88 9.07 -4.86 -3.32
CA ARG A 88 9.81 -4.80 -4.60
C ARG A 88 10.37 -6.16 -5.00
N ARG A 89 11.09 -6.83 -4.09
CA ARG A 89 11.67 -8.17 -4.37
C ARG A 89 10.62 -9.21 -4.76
N ILE A 90 9.42 -9.16 -4.15
CA ILE A 90 8.32 -10.08 -4.48
C ILE A 90 7.75 -9.76 -5.86
N LEU A 91 7.51 -8.47 -6.13
CA LEU A 91 6.85 -8.02 -7.37
C LEU A 91 7.77 -8.10 -8.59
N ASP A 92 9.08 -7.92 -8.41
CA ASP A 92 10.07 -8.08 -9.50
C ASP A 92 10.23 -9.55 -9.94
N ALA A 93 9.71 -10.50 -9.16
CA ALA A 93 9.75 -11.93 -9.45
C ALA A 93 8.46 -12.45 -10.11
N LEU A 94 7.47 -11.59 -10.37
CA LEU A 94 6.23 -11.90 -11.08
C LEU A 94 6.42 -11.82 -12.61
#